data_AF-A0A2Z6NT16-F1
#
_entry.id   AF-A0A2Z6NT16-F1
#
_cell.length_a   1.000
_cell.length_b   1.000
_cell.length_c   1.000
_cell.angle_alpha   90.00
_cell.angle_beta   90.00
_cell.angle_gamma   90.00
#
_symmetry.space_group_name_H-M   'P 1'
#
loop_
_entity.id
_entity.type
_entity.pdbx_description
1 polymer ?
#
loop_
_entity_poly.entity_id
_entity_poly.type
_entity_poly.pdbx_seq_one_letter_code
_entity_poly.pdbx_strand_id
1 'polypeptide(L)'
;MGHLYALDFDGVLCDTCGETAISALKAAKLRWPALFDSVDSATEDWIVEKMIAVRPVVETGYETLLLVRLLLETRVPSIRKSSVADGLTVESILENWFQLKPIVMEEWKENRDDLIELFGKGRFADALLKELAGITIPPESPKVEVLKKLQKMPEHQGLTLHFVEDRLATLKNVIKEPELDNWNLYLVNWGFNTQKERDEAAANPRIQLLELSDFSSKLK
;
A
#
# COMPACT_ATOMS: atom_id res chain seq x y z
N MET A 1 -6.11 29.08 -18.49
CA MET A 1 -6.31 28.65 -17.08
C MET A 1 -5.22 27.64 -16.79
N GLY A 2 -4.50 27.78 -15.68
CA GLY A 2 -3.41 26.85 -15.34
C GLY A 2 -3.95 25.62 -14.61
N HIS A 3 -3.14 24.57 -14.52
CA HIS A 3 -3.47 23.31 -13.85
C HIS A 3 -2.45 23.01 -12.75
N LEU A 4 -2.92 22.46 -11.63
CA LEU A 4 -2.09 21.86 -10.60
C LEU A 4 -2.38 20.36 -10.56
N TYR A 5 -1.34 19.55 -10.71
CA TYR A 5 -1.41 18.09 -10.56
C TYR A 5 -0.69 17.67 -9.28
N ALA A 6 -1.43 17.12 -8.34
CA ALA A 6 -0.89 16.38 -7.19
C ALA A 6 -0.89 14.90 -7.55
N LEU A 7 0.30 14.31 -7.66
CA LEU A 7 0.50 12.92 -8.06
C LEU A 7 0.96 12.12 -6.84
N ASP A 8 0.24 11.07 -6.52
CA ASP A 8 0.48 10.22 -5.35
C ASP A 8 0.20 8.76 -5.69
N PHE A 9 1.06 8.17 -6.50
CA PHE A 9 0.99 6.76 -6.90
C PHE A 9 2.37 6.11 -6.71
N ASP A 10 2.95 6.33 -5.52
CA ASP A 10 4.26 5.81 -5.15
C ASP A 10 4.32 4.29 -5.35
N GLY A 11 5.33 3.84 -6.10
CA GLY A 11 5.51 2.43 -6.47
C GLY A 11 5.05 2.07 -7.89
N VAL A 12 4.42 3.00 -8.61
CA VAL A 12 3.89 2.76 -9.98
C VAL A 12 4.86 3.22 -11.08
N LEU A 13 5.63 4.30 -10.86
CA LEU A 13 6.71 4.72 -11.76
C LEU A 13 8.07 4.11 -11.42
N CYS A 14 8.32 3.87 -10.13
CA CYS A 14 9.45 3.10 -9.62
C CYS A 14 8.88 1.85 -8.97
N ASP A 15 9.16 0.65 -9.49
CA ASP A 15 8.70 -0.61 -8.89
C ASP A 15 9.40 -0.87 -7.55
N THR A 16 8.88 -0.25 -6.48
CA THR A 16 9.32 -0.49 -5.09
C THR A 16 8.63 -1.71 -4.47
N CYS A 17 7.77 -2.40 -5.24
CA CYS A 17 7.00 -3.53 -4.74
C CYS A 17 7.92 -4.70 -4.39
N GLY A 18 8.87 -5.00 -5.27
CA GLY A 18 9.91 -6.00 -5.02
C GLY A 18 10.75 -5.70 -3.78
N GLU A 19 11.22 -4.46 -3.64
CA GLU A 19 12.03 -4.04 -2.47
C GLU A 19 11.23 -4.11 -1.16
N THR A 20 9.95 -3.72 -1.20
CA THR A 20 9.04 -3.80 -0.06
C THR A 20 8.78 -5.25 0.34
N ALA A 21 8.53 -6.14 -0.62
CA ALA A 21 8.32 -7.57 -0.37
C ALA A 21 9.57 -8.23 0.25
N ILE A 22 10.76 -7.92 -0.26
CA ILE A 22 12.03 -8.40 0.29
C ILE A 22 12.23 -7.89 1.72
N SER A 23 11.93 -6.61 1.97
CA SER A 23 12.06 -6.01 3.31
C SER A 23 11.07 -6.63 4.30
N ALA A 24 9.83 -6.88 3.87
CA ALA A 24 8.82 -7.57 4.65
C ALA A 24 9.25 -9.02 4.97
N LEU A 25 9.80 -9.75 4.00
CA LEU A 25 10.31 -11.10 4.21
C LEU A 25 11.45 -11.13 5.25
N LYS A 26 12.40 -10.18 5.17
CA LYS A 26 13.46 -10.04 6.16
C LYS A 26 12.90 -9.73 7.55
N ALA A 27 11.94 -8.82 7.65
CA ALA A 27 11.30 -8.49 8.93
C ALA A 27 10.53 -9.68 9.51
N ALA A 28 9.84 -10.46 8.68
CA ALA A 28 9.13 -11.67 9.10
C ALA A 28 10.09 -12.74 9.64
N LYS A 29 11.26 -12.94 9.00
CA LYS A 29 12.32 -13.84 9.50
C LYS A 29 12.85 -13.41 10.87
N LEU A 30 12.99 -12.11 11.11
CA LEU A 30 13.38 -11.58 12.42
C LEU A 30 12.28 -11.80 13.48
N ARG A 31 11.01 -11.65 13.09
CA ARG A 31 9.87 -11.81 14.02
C ARG A 31 9.61 -13.27 14.38
N TRP A 32 9.68 -14.18 13.40
CA TRP A 32 9.30 -15.59 13.52
C TRP A 32 10.38 -16.55 13.02
N PRO A 33 11.62 -16.50 13.55
CA PRO A 33 12.76 -17.25 13.01
C PRO A 33 12.47 -18.76 12.87
N ALA A 34 11.84 -19.37 13.87
CA ALA A 34 11.50 -20.79 13.86
C ALA A 34 10.54 -21.22 12.73
N LEU A 35 9.78 -20.30 12.13
CA LEU A 35 8.92 -20.61 10.98
C LEU A 35 9.71 -20.62 9.67
N PHE A 36 10.87 -19.98 9.63
CA PHE A 36 11.70 -19.81 8.43
C PHE A 36 12.92 -20.73 8.40
N ASP A 37 13.25 -21.43 9.49
CA ASP A 37 14.46 -22.28 9.58
C ASP A 37 14.57 -23.35 8.48
N SER A 38 13.45 -23.85 7.97
CA SER A 38 13.39 -24.87 6.92
C SER A 38 12.87 -24.36 5.58
N VAL A 39 12.72 -23.04 5.43
CA VAL A 39 12.20 -22.42 4.21
C VAL A 39 13.33 -22.30 3.20
N ASP A 40 13.13 -22.86 2.01
CA ASP A 40 14.09 -22.78 0.92
C ASP A 40 13.95 -21.48 0.11
N SER A 41 14.96 -21.17 -0.71
CA SER A 41 14.96 -19.97 -1.54
C SER A 41 13.79 -19.96 -2.54
N ALA A 42 13.37 -21.13 -3.05
CA ALA A 42 12.24 -21.22 -3.97
C ALA A 42 10.91 -20.80 -3.32
N THR A 43 10.73 -21.12 -2.04
CA THR A 43 9.56 -20.67 -1.26
C THR A 43 9.65 -19.17 -0.95
N GLU A 44 10.85 -18.65 -0.66
CA GLU A 44 11.06 -17.22 -0.48
C GLU A 44 10.75 -16.41 -1.73
N ASP A 45 11.25 -16.85 -2.88
CA ASP A 45 10.98 -16.22 -4.18
C ASP A 45 9.47 -16.24 -4.49
N TRP A 46 8.80 -17.37 -4.19
CA TRP A 46 7.35 -17.48 -4.34
C TRP A 46 6.60 -16.52 -3.42
N ILE A 47 7.05 -16.33 -2.17
CA ILE A 47 6.45 -15.34 -1.26
C ILE A 47 6.60 -13.94 -1.83
N VAL A 48 7.80 -13.58 -2.32
CA VAL A 48 8.05 -12.25 -2.92
C VAL A 48 7.15 -12.03 -4.13
N GLU A 49 7.01 -13.02 -5.02
CA GLU A 49 6.09 -12.96 -6.15
C GLU A 49 4.63 -12.76 -5.70
N LYS A 50 4.17 -13.51 -4.70
CA LYS A 50 2.78 -13.39 -4.21
C LYS A 50 2.54 -12.11 -3.44
N MET A 51 3.55 -11.56 -2.77
CA MET A 51 3.47 -10.25 -2.13
C MET A 51 3.20 -9.13 -3.12
N ILE A 52 3.73 -9.22 -4.35
CA ILE A 52 3.39 -8.26 -5.42
C ILE A 52 1.90 -8.36 -5.76
N ALA A 53 1.39 -9.58 -5.89
CA ALA A 53 -0.02 -9.81 -6.22
C ALA A 53 -0.98 -9.34 -5.11
N VAL A 54 -0.64 -9.53 -3.84
CA VAL A 54 -1.47 -9.08 -2.70
C VAL A 54 -1.18 -7.65 -2.25
N ARG A 55 -0.26 -6.93 -2.88
CA ARG A 55 0.06 -5.54 -2.55
C ARG A 55 -1.16 -4.60 -2.50
N PRO A 56 -2.19 -4.75 -3.37
CA PRO A 56 -3.36 -3.85 -3.35
C PRO A 56 -4.10 -3.78 -2.02
N VAL A 57 -4.10 -4.86 -1.22
CA VAL A 57 -4.82 -4.86 0.06
C VAL A 57 -4.05 -4.21 1.21
N VAL A 58 -2.76 -3.93 1.02
CA VAL A 58 -1.91 -3.38 2.08
C VAL A 58 -2.25 -1.92 2.31
N GLU A 59 -2.81 -1.63 3.48
CA GLU A 59 -3.14 -0.26 3.85
C GLU A 59 -2.00 0.47 4.54
N THR A 60 -1.24 -0.27 5.35
CA THR A 60 -0.15 0.20 6.20
C THR A 60 1.02 -0.78 6.15
N GLY A 61 2.24 -0.28 6.34
CA GLY A 61 3.46 -1.06 6.10
C GLY A 61 3.55 -2.37 6.89
N TYR A 62 3.08 -2.40 8.14
CA TYR A 62 3.18 -3.59 9.00
C TYR A 62 2.34 -4.78 8.47
N GLU A 63 1.29 -4.51 7.69
CA GLU A 63 0.44 -5.56 7.12
C GLU A 63 1.20 -6.45 6.15
N THR A 64 2.30 -5.95 5.58
CA THR A 64 3.17 -6.74 4.72
C THR A 64 3.82 -7.92 5.46
N LEU A 65 4.15 -7.77 6.76
CA LEU A 65 4.67 -8.88 7.57
C LEU A 65 3.62 -9.96 7.76
N LEU A 66 2.38 -9.55 8.02
CA LEU A 66 1.27 -10.48 8.23
C LEU A 66 0.99 -11.28 6.96
N LEU A 67 0.98 -10.61 5.80
CA LEU A 67 0.79 -11.25 4.50
C LEU A 67 1.93 -12.22 4.18
N VAL A 68 3.19 -11.87 4.44
CA VAL A 68 4.34 -12.78 4.26
C VAL A 68 4.13 -14.07 5.06
N ARG A 69 3.78 -13.95 6.35
CA ARG A 69 3.56 -15.14 7.18
C ARG A 69 2.33 -15.92 6.73
N LEU A 70 1.25 -15.24 6.36
CA LEU A 70 0.04 -15.92 5.89
C LEU A 70 0.32 -16.73 4.63
N LEU A 71 1.00 -16.12 3.65
CA LEU A 71 1.45 -16.80 2.42
C LEU A 71 2.35 -17.99 2.71
N LEU A 72 3.26 -17.87 3.68
CA LEU A 72 4.08 -19.00 4.10
C LEU A 72 3.23 -20.15 4.69
N GLU A 73 2.25 -19.84 5.55
CA GLU A 73 1.35 -20.84 6.15
C GLU A 73 0.38 -21.48 5.12
N THR A 74 0.06 -20.81 4.01
CA THR A 74 -0.69 -21.43 2.89
C THR A 74 0.20 -22.39 2.10
N ARG A 75 1.47 -22.04 1.90
CA ARG A 75 2.42 -22.82 1.11
C ARG A 75 3.01 -24.02 1.84
N VAL A 76 3.20 -23.91 3.16
CA VAL A 76 3.87 -24.90 4.00
C VAL A 76 2.91 -25.37 5.10
N PRO A 77 2.12 -26.44 4.86
CA PRO A 77 1.10 -26.89 5.80
C PRO A 77 1.64 -27.27 7.19
N SER A 78 2.89 -27.74 7.28
CA SER A 78 3.50 -28.20 8.53
C SER A 78 3.76 -27.08 9.54
N ILE A 79 3.85 -25.82 9.11
CA ILE A 79 4.07 -24.68 10.00
C ILE A 79 2.80 -23.88 10.30
N ARG A 80 1.69 -24.27 9.67
CA ARG A 80 0.41 -23.57 9.73
C ARG A 80 -0.09 -23.50 11.18
N LYS A 81 -0.46 -22.30 11.60
CA LYS A 81 -1.05 -22.04 12.92
C LYS A 81 -2.38 -21.33 12.82
N SER A 82 -2.61 -20.60 11.73
CA SER A 82 -3.85 -19.91 11.47
C SER A 82 -4.95 -20.85 11.01
N SER A 83 -6.19 -20.55 11.42
CA SER A 83 -7.37 -21.29 10.97
C SER A 83 -7.74 -20.98 9.52
N VAL A 84 -7.27 -19.85 9.00
CA VAL A 84 -7.68 -19.32 7.69
C VAL A 84 -6.75 -19.70 6.54
N ALA A 85 -5.57 -20.28 6.79
CA ALA A 85 -4.60 -20.54 5.73
C ALA A 85 -4.89 -21.77 4.87
N ASP A 86 -5.79 -22.68 5.29
CA ASP A 86 -6.10 -23.87 4.51
C ASP A 86 -6.93 -23.54 3.26
N GLY A 87 -6.43 -23.92 2.09
CA GLY A 87 -7.09 -23.64 0.81
C GLY A 87 -7.16 -22.15 0.43
N LEU A 88 -6.54 -21.25 1.21
CA LEU A 88 -6.60 -19.81 0.97
C LEU A 88 -5.82 -19.42 -0.29
N THR A 89 -6.48 -18.72 -1.21
CA THR A 89 -5.89 -18.24 -2.46
C THR A 89 -5.55 -16.74 -2.40
N VAL A 90 -4.76 -16.27 -3.36
CA VAL A 90 -4.44 -14.84 -3.51
C VAL A 90 -5.71 -14.02 -3.74
N GLU A 91 -6.63 -14.52 -4.55
CA GLU A 91 -7.91 -13.87 -4.84
C GLU A 91 -8.76 -13.73 -3.57
N SER A 92 -8.82 -14.78 -2.75
CA SER A 92 -9.53 -14.73 -1.46
C SER A 92 -8.90 -13.73 -0.48
N ILE A 93 -7.57 -13.59 -0.48
CA ILE A 93 -6.87 -12.57 0.30
C ILE A 93 -7.24 -11.18 -0.21
N LEU A 94 -7.19 -10.95 -1.53
CA LEU A 94 -7.51 -9.66 -2.15
C LEU A 94 -8.94 -9.20 -1.80
N GLU A 95 -9.88 -10.14 -1.73
CA GLU A 95 -11.29 -9.83 -1.45
C GLU A 95 -11.59 -9.64 0.04
N ASN A 96 -10.87 -10.35 0.92
CA ASN A 96 -11.27 -10.52 2.32
C ASN A 96 -10.19 -10.12 3.33
N TRP A 97 -9.12 -9.43 2.92
CA TRP A 97 -8.01 -9.08 3.82
C TRP A 97 -8.48 -8.35 5.08
N PHE A 98 -9.45 -7.45 4.97
CA PHE A 98 -10.00 -6.72 6.09
C PHE A 98 -10.60 -7.63 7.17
N GLN A 99 -11.23 -8.76 6.77
CA GLN A 99 -11.78 -9.76 7.67
C GLN A 99 -10.73 -10.77 8.16
N LEU A 100 -9.74 -11.11 7.31
CA LEU A 100 -8.67 -12.06 7.65
C LEU A 100 -7.66 -11.47 8.65
N LYS A 101 -7.30 -10.20 8.49
CA LYS A 101 -6.34 -9.47 9.32
C LYS A 101 -6.59 -9.60 10.83
N PRO A 102 -7.79 -9.30 11.37
CA PRO A 102 -8.04 -9.44 12.80
C PRO A 102 -7.94 -10.88 13.31
N ILE A 103 -8.28 -11.88 12.48
CA ILE A 103 -8.19 -13.30 12.85
C ILE A 103 -6.71 -13.69 13.02
N VAL A 104 -5.87 -13.42 12.03
CA VAL A 104 -4.45 -13.80 12.10
C VAL A 104 -3.71 -13.02 13.19
N MET A 105 -4.06 -11.75 13.42
CA MET A 105 -3.51 -10.96 14.53
C MET A 105 -3.79 -11.60 15.89
N GLU A 106 -5.03 -12.04 16.12
CA GLU A 106 -5.45 -12.70 17.36
C GLU A 106 -4.79 -14.08 17.52
N GLU A 107 -4.87 -14.93 16.51
CA GLU A 107 -4.35 -16.31 16.56
C GLU A 107 -2.83 -16.34 16.72
N TRP A 108 -2.13 -15.37 16.13
CA TRP A 108 -0.70 -15.24 16.25
C TRP A 108 -0.25 -14.44 17.47
N LYS A 109 -1.20 -13.87 18.24
CA LYS A 109 -0.97 -13.04 19.42
C LYS A 109 -0.05 -11.86 19.12
N GLU A 110 -0.26 -11.22 17.98
CA GLU A 110 0.55 -10.09 17.54
C GLU A 110 -0.05 -8.76 18.00
N ASN A 111 0.81 -7.77 18.21
CA ASN A 111 0.42 -6.41 18.51
C ASN A 111 0.77 -5.48 17.34
N ARG A 112 -0.15 -4.58 16.98
CA ARG A 112 0.01 -3.66 15.86
C ARG A 112 1.24 -2.76 16.01
N ASP A 113 1.45 -2.19 17.20
CA ASP A 113 2.49 -1.20 17.42
C ASP A 113 3.88 -1.82 17.40
N ASP A 114 4.02 -3.04 17.93
CA ASP A 114 5.25 -3.84 17.83
C ASP A 114 5.63 -4.14 16.38
N LEU A 115 4.64 -4.50 15.54
CA LEU A 115 4.86 -4.76 14.12
C LEU A 115 5.18 -3.47 13.34
N ILE A 116 4.58 -2.34 13.70
CA ILE A 116 4.92 -1.02 13.14
C ILE A 116 6.37 -0.67 13.49
N GLU A 117 6.78 -0.84 14.75
CA GLU A 117 8.14 -0.55 15.19
C GLU A 117 9.14 -1.46 14.46
N LEU A 118 8.84 -2.75 14.34
CA LEU A 118 9.70 -3.71 13.65
C LEU A 118 9.85 -3.37 12.16
N PHE A 119 8.75 -3.09 11.47
CA PHE A 119 8.81 -2.74 10.04
C PHE A 119 9.43 -1.37 9.80
N GLY A 120 9.16 -0.40 10.70
CA GLY A 120 9.78 0.93 10.68
C GLY A 120 11.29 0.86 10.87
N LYS A 121 11.80 0.00 11.77
CA LYS A 121 13.23 -0.30 11.89
C LYS A 121 13.80 -1.00 10.64
N GLY A 122 12.96 -1.74 9.92
CA GLY A 122 13.29 -2.43 8.66
C GLY A 122 13.30 -1.52 7.42
N ARG A 123 12.79 -0.29 7.49
CA ARG A 123 12.99 0.72 6.44
C ARG A 123 14.43 1.24 6.52
N PHE A 124 15.34 0.43 5.98
CA PHE A 124 16.75 0.76 5.87
C PHE A 124 16.97 2.17 5.30
N ALA A 125 16.15 2.65 4.37
CA ALA A 125 16.28 3.98 3.79
C ALA A 125 16.22 5.13 4.84
N ASP A 126 15.26 5.10 5.77
CA ASP A 126 15.08 6.19 6.74
C ASP A 126 16.20 6.21 7.79
N ALA A 127 16.58 5.02 8.28
CA ALA A 127 17.69 4.85 9.21
C ALA A 127 19.03 5.23 8.56
N LEU A 128 19.25 4.82 7.31
CA LEU A 128 20.47 5.09 6.55
C LEU A 128 20.57 6.57 6.13
N LEU A 129 19.47 7.21 5.74
CA LEU A 129 19.43 8.66 5.46
C LEU A 129 19.70 9.49 6.72
N LYS A 130 19.20 9.02 7.87
CA LYS A 130 19.49 9.66 9.15
C LYS A 130 20.94 9.46 9.58
N GLU A 131 21.49 8.24 9.46
CA GLU A 131 22.87 7.93 9.84
C GLU A 131 23.90 8.54 8.88
N LEU A 132 23.69 8.46 7.56
CA LEU A 132 24.66 8.90 6.56
C LEU A 132 24.52 10.36 6.16
N ALA A 133 23.31 10.92 6.18
CA ALA A 133 23.05 12.27 5.69
C ALA A 133 22.46 13.23 6.75
N GLY A 134 22.16 12.74 7.97
CA GLY A 134 21.49 13.54 9.00
C GLY A 134 20.07 13.97 8.62
N ILE A 135 19.49 13.38 7.57
CA ILE A 135 18.17 13.74 7.05
C ILE A 135 17.13 12.96 7.84
N THR A 136 16.23 13.69 8.50
CA THR A 136 15.02 13.09 9.09
C THR A 136 13.86 13.35 8.14
N ILE A 137 13.26 12.29 7.59
CA ILE A 137 12.05 12.43 6.79
C ILE A 137 10.89 12.77 7.75
N PRO A 138 10.18 13.88 7.54
CA PRO A 138 9.04 14.22 8.38
C PRO A 138 7.95 13.15 8.25
N PRO A 139 7.18 12.87 9.31
CA PRO A 139 6.06 11.95 9.23
C PRO A 139 5.10 12.40 8.11
N GLU A 140 4.68 11.46 7.27
CA GLU A 140 3.71 11.72 6.22
C GLU A 140 2.46 12.37 6.85
N SER A 141 2.15 13.59 6.41
CA SER A 141 0.90 14.22 6.77
C SER A 141 -0.24 13.50 6.04
N PRO A 142 -1.44 13.34 6.66
CA PRO A 142 -2.59 12.78 5.96
C PRO A 142 -2.81 13.52 4.63
N LYS A 143 -2.99 12.79 3.53
CA LYS A 143 -3.04 13.37 2.17
C LYS A 143 -4.11 14.47 2.06
N VAL A 144 -5.24 14.31 2.76
CA VAL A 144 -6.28 15.34 2.92
C VAL A 144 -5.71 16.69 3.37
N GLU A 145 -4.85 16.70 4.39
CA GLU A 145 -4.25 17.92 4.94
C GLU A 145 -3.23 18.54 3.98
N VAL A 146 -2.53 17.71 3.20
CA VAL A 146 -1.64 18.19 2.13
C VAL A 146 -2.44 18.89 1.04
N LEU A 147 -3.54 18.29 0.56
CA LEU A 147 -4.41 18.89 -0.45
C LEU A 147 -5.04 20.20 0.03
N LYS A 148 -5.51 20.25 1.29
CA LYS A 148 -6.01 21.49 1.93
C LYS A 148 -4.95 22.60 1.98
N LYS A 149 -3.70 22.26 2.25
CA LYS A 149 -2.59 23.22 2.22
C LYS A 149 -2.31 23.71 0.80
N LEU A 150 -2.24 22.80 -0.17
CA LEU A 150 -1.98 23.13 -1.58
C LEU A 150 -3.02 24.09 -2.15
N GLN A 151 -4.31 23.87 -1.92
CA GLN A 151 -5.35 24.76 -2.46
C GLN A 151 -5.39 26.16 -1.82
N LYS A 152 -4.79 26.32 -0.63
CA LYS A 152 -4.72 27.61 0.09
C LYS A 152 -3.52 28.46 -0.33
N MET A 153 -2.58 27.91 -1.09
CA MET A 153 -1.41 28.63 -1.56
C MET A 153 -1.81 29.74 -2.54
N PRO A 154 -1.30 30.99 -2.38
CA PRO A 154 -1.62 32.12 -3.26
C PRO A 154 -1.35 31.84 -4.75
N GLU A 155 -0.25 31.14 -5.05
CA GLU A 155 0.19 30.75 -6.40
C GLU A 155 -0.74 29.73 -7.08
N HIS A 156 -1.57 29.04 -6.31
CA HIS A 156 -2.52 28.05 -6.83
C HIS A 156 -3.94 28.60 -6.99
N GLN A 157 -4.18 29.87 -6.62
CA GLN A 157 -5.48 30.50 -6.78
C GLN A 157 -5.87 30.59 -8.26
N GLY A 158 -7.06 30.10 -8.59
CA GLY A 158 -7.58 30.07 -9.97
C GLY A 158 -7.04 28.94 -10.86
N LEU A 159 -6.19 28.05 -10.33
CA LEU A 159 -5.80 26.83 -11.04
C LEU A 159 -6.91 25.78 -10.97
N THR A 160 -7.00 24.94 -11.99
CA THR A 160 -7.78 23.70 -11.92
C THR A 160 -6.96 22.64 -11.19
N LEU A 161 -7.54 22.05 -10.14
CA LEU A 161 -6.84 21.13 -9.24
C LEU A 161 -7.14 19.68 -9.62
N HIS A 162 -6.09 18.86 -9.72
CA HIS A 162 -6.15 17.45 -10.10
C HIS A 162 -5.38 16.60 -9.08
N PHE A 163 -6.01 15.60 -8.50
CA PHE A 163 -5.37 14.63 -7.63
C PHE A 163 -5.41 13.24 -8.27
N VAL A 164 -4.24 12.68 -8.54
CA VAL A 164 -4.04 11.40 -9.24
C VAL A 164 -3.41 10.42 -8.27
N GLU A 165 -4.08 9.30 -8.06
CA GLU A 165 -3.79 8.35 -6.99
C GLU A 165 -4.07 6.92 -7.46
N ASP A 166 -3.40 5.92 -6.90
CA ASP A 166 -3.62 4.51 -7.22
C ASP A 166 -4.40 3.72 -6.16
N ARG A 167 -4.61 4.32 -4.98
CA ARG A 167 -5.41 3.78 -3.88
C ARG A 167 -6.79 4.41 -3.78
N LEU A 168 -7.83 3.60 -4.03
CA LEU A 168 -9.23 4.02 -3.91
C LEU A 168 -9.58 4.51 -2.50
N ALA A 169 -9.02 3.89 -1.45
CA ALA A 169 -9.25 4.29 -0.07
C ALA A 169 -8.82 5.75 0.20
N THR A 170 -7.72 6.22 -0.39
CA THR A 170 -7.28 7.62 -0.26
C THR A 170 -8.29 8.56 -0.91
N LEU A 171 -8.74 8.24 -2.14
CA LEU A 171 -9.75 9.04 -2.85
C LEU A 171 -11.06 9.12 -2.07
N LYS A 172 -11.52 8.01 -1.46
CA LYS A 172 -12.71 8.00 -0.60
C LYS A 172 -12.55 8.90 0.63
N ASN A 173 -11.35 8.99 1.21
CA ASN A 173 -11.09 9.90 2.32
C ASN A 173 -11.10 11.37 1.87
N VAL A 174 -10.61 11.68 0.66
CA VAL A 174 -10.72 13.01 0.07
C VAL A 174 -12.19 13.40 -0.17
N ILE A 175 -13.02 12.48 -0.67
CA ILE A 175 -14.46 12.73 -0.91
C ILE A 175 -15.24 13.03 0.37
N LYS A 176 -14.80 12.52 1.53
CA LYS A 176 -15.45 12.81 2.82
C LYS A 176 -15.25 14.26 3.29
N GLU A 177 -14.41 15.03 2.62
CA GLU A 177 -13.99 16.37 3.02
C GLU A 177 -14.55 17.42 2.03
N PRO A 178 -15.69 18.08 2.34
CA PRO A 178 -16.32 19.04 1.42
C PRO A 178 -15.41 20.20 0.99
N GLU A 179 -14.42 20.56 1.83
CA GLU A 179 -13.41 21.59 1.49
C GLU A 179 -12.58 21.20 0.24
N LEU A 180 -12.52 19.92 -0.11
CA LEU A 180 -11.78 19.37 -1.24
C LEU A 180 -12.65 19.12 -2.47
N ASP A 181 -13.91 19.57 -2.51
CA ASP A 181 -14.83 19.32 -3.63
C ASP A 181 -14.36 19.93 -4.96
N ASN A 182 -13.48 20.92 -4.92
CA ASN A 182 -12.89 21.54 -6.11
C ASN A 182 -11.78 20.70 -6.77
N TRP A 183 -11.37 19.58 -6.15
CA TRP A 183 -10.40 18.66 -6.75
C TRP A 183 -11.07 17.69 -7.72
N ASN A 184 -10.50 17.59 -8.92
CA ASN A 184 -10.78 16.50 -9.84
C ASN A 184 -9.98 15.28 -9.39
N LEU A 185 -10.66 14.16 -9.16
CA LEU A 185 -10.06 12.96 -8.56
C LEU A 185 -9.91 11.89 -9.63
N TYR A 186 -8.72 11.29 -9.70
CA TYR A 186 -8.39 10.26 -10.67
C TYR A 186 -7.85 9.02 -9.97
N LEU A 187 -8.44 7.86 -10.27
CA LEU A 187 -7.85 6.57 -9.95
C LEU A 187 -7.09 6.06 -11.18
N VAL A 188 -5.79 5.81 -11.06
CA VAL A 188 -5.01 5.23 -12.16
C VAL A 188 -5.29 3.73 -12.26
N ASN A 189 -5.53 3.20 -13.46
CA ASN A 189 -5.82 1.77 -13.62
C ASN A 189 -4.59 0.86 -13.66
N TRP A 190 -3.39 1.45 -13.63
CA TRP A 190 -2.11 0.77 -13.77
C TRP A 190 -1.29 0.70 -12.46
N GLY A 191 -1.87 1.13 -11.34
CA GLY A 191 -1.25 1.03 -10.01
C GLY A 191 -1.78 -0.13 -9.16
N PHE A 192 -1.55 -0.08 -7.85
CA PHE A 192 -1.86 -1.20 -6.94
C PHE A 192 -3.33 -1.24 -6.52
N ASN A 193 -4.25 -1.30 -7.49
CA ASN A 193 -5.68 -1.50 -7.24
C ASN A 193 -6.21 -2.80 -7.87
N THR A 194 -7.23 -3.34 -7.22
CA THR A 194 -7.97 -4.53 -7.66
C THR A 194 -9.01 -4.17 -8.73
N GLN A 195 -9.48 -5.17 -9.49
CA GLN A 195 -10.58 -4.98 -10.44
C GLN A 195 -11.84 -4.46 -9.73
N LYS A 196 -12.14 -4.99 -8.54
CA LYS A 196 -13.26 -4.57 -7.71
C LYS A 196 -13.18 -3.07 -7.35
N GLU A 197 -11.99 -2.58 -6.99
CA GLU A 197 -11.79 -1.16 -6.70
C GLU A 197 -11.95 -0.30 -7.96
N ARG A 198 -11.51 -0.78 -9.13
CA ARG A 198 -11.74 -0.06 -10.40
C ARG A 198 -13.23 0.01 -10.75
N ASP A 199 -13.96 -1.08 -10.57
CA ASP A 199 -15.40 -1.13 -10.82
C ASP A 199 -16.15 -0.20 -9.85
N GLU A 200 -15.75 -0.19 -8.57
CA GLU A 200 -16.29 0.73 -7.57
C GLU A 200 -15.97 2.20 -7.88
N ALA A 201 -14.75 2.50 -8.32
CA ALA A 201 -14.36 3.84 -8.73
C ALA A 201 -15.16 4.29 -9.95
N ALA A 202 -15.34 3.43 -10.95
CA ALA A 202 -16.12 3.71 -12.15
C ALA A 202 -17.61 3.97 -11.85
N ALA A 203 -18.15 3.38 -10.79
CA ALA A 203 -19.51 3.63 -10.31
C ALA A 203 -19.64 4.95 -9.51
N ASN A 204 -18.53 5.58 -9.12
CA ASN A 204 -18.54 6.81 -8.33
C ASN A 204 -18.38 8.05 -9.23
N PRO A 205 -19.37 8.97 -9.31
CA PRO A 205 -19.31 10.12 -10.21
C PRO A 205 -18.22 11.14 -9.85
N ARG A 206 -17.63 11.06 -8.65
CA ARG A 206 -16.53 11.95 -8.24
C ARG A 206 -15.15 11.46 -8.67
N ILE A 207 -15.02 10.21 -9.09
CA ILE A 207 -13.74 9.59 -9.45
C ILE A 207 -13.73 9.28 -10.93
N GLN A 208 -12.70 9.72 -11.63
CA GLN A 208 -12.44 9.33 -13.01
C GLN A 208 -11.37 8.24 -13.04
N LEU A 209 -11.68 7.09 -13.64
CA LEU A 209 -10.65 6.10 -13.96
C LEU A 209 -9.76 6.66 -15.08
N LEU A 210 -8.45 6.57 -14.88
CA LEU A 210 -7.45 7.10 -15.80
C LEU A 210 -6.57 5.96 -16.32
N GLU A 211 -6.30 5.95 -17.63
CA GLU A 211 -5.34 5.05 -18.27
C GLU A 211 -3.98 5.74 -18.47
N LEU A 212 -2.90 4.96 -18.54
CA LEU A 212 -1.54 5.51 -18.62
C LEU A 212 -1.33 6.32 -19.90
N SER A 213 -1.93 5.88 -21.00
CA SER A 213 -1.98 6.55 -22.30
C SER A 213 -2.67 7.93 -22.20
N ASP A 214 -3.81 7.99 -21.53
CA ASP A 214 -4.59 9.21 -21.34
C ASP A 214 -3.86 10.20 -20.43
N PHE A 215 -3.28 9.71 -19.33
CA PHE A 215 -2.49 10.55 -18.43
C PHE A 215 -1.27 11.14 -19.14
N SER A 216 -0.53 10.32 -19.86
CA SER A 216 0.65 10.77 -20.63
C SER A 216 0.29 11.81 -21.68
N SER A 217 -0.93 11.78 -22.21
CA SER A 217 -1.42 12.77 -23.18
C SER A 217 -1.86 14.07 -22.50
N LYS A 218 -2.29 14.03 -21.23
CA LYS A 218 -2.68 15.20 -20.43
C LYS A 218 -1.50 16.00 -19.87
N LEU A 219 -0.33 15.38 -19.76
CA LEU A 219 0.90 16.03 -19.28
C LEU A 219 1.68 16.77 -20.39
N LYS A 220 1.28 16.63 -21.65
CA LYS A 220 1.89 17.30 -22.81
C LYS A 220 1.15 18.59 -23.13
#